data_AF-A0A970N2T3-F1
#
_entry.id   AF-A0A970N2T3-F1
#
_cell.length_a   1.000
_cell.length_b   1.000
_cell.length_c   1.000
_cell.angle_alpha   90.00
_cell.angle_beta   90.00
_cell.angle_gamma   90.00
#
_symmetry.space_group_name_H-M   'P 1'
#
loop_
_entity.id
_entity.type
_entity.pdbx_description
1 polymer ?
#
loop_
_entity_poly.entity_id
_entity_poly.type
_entity_poly.pdbx_seq_one_letter_code
_entity_poly.pdbx_strand_id
1 'polypeptide(L)'
;MDDLVGGSVVPERAIAAMWMAFGQIIGAFVGGPMAEWMGRRWSYVLFCVTSLISVVALYTCVTSFGPALLWLAMIAGICTTTFFGWLPLYLPELFPTRIRATGEGITFNFGRIIAAAGVVFGMGQLVVVFGGYAKAATIVAMVYILGLALIWFAPETKGQKLPD
;
A
#
# COMPACT_ATOMS: atom_id res chain seq x y z
N MET A 1 2.67 2.83 23.23
CA MET A 1 3.30 3.17 21.93
C MET A 1 4.48 4.12 22.09
N ASP A 2 4.46 5.04 23.05
CA ASP A 2 5.61 5.92 23.35
C ASP A 2 6.85 5.18 23.88
N ASP A 3 6.68 3.98 24.47
CA ASP A 3 7.80 3.11 24.88
C ASP A 3 8.56 2.47 23.71
N LEU A 4 8.00 2.47 22.50
CA LEU A 4 8.64 1.92 21.29
C LEU A 4 9.32 3.01 20.45
N VAL A 5 9.58 4.19 21.02
CA VAL A 5 10.18 5.36 20.34
C VAL A 5 11.54 5.79 20.90
N GLY A 6 11.95 5.25 22.05
CA GLY A 6 13.27 5.47 22.62
C GLY A 6 14.40 4.79 21.84
N GLY A 7 15.62 5.36 21.92
CA GLY A 7 16.81 4.86 21.23
C GLY A 7 17.26 3.43 21.58
N SER A 8 16.62 2.78 22.56
CA SER A 8 16.87 1.39 22.98
C SER A 8 16.09 0.32 22.19
N VAL A 9 15.07 0.69 21.39
CA VAL A 9 14.20 -0.28 20.67
C VAL A 9 14.51 -0.42 19.16
N VAL A 10 15.70 0.00 18.74
CA VAL A 10 16.20 -0.15 17.36
C VAL A 10 16.15 -1.61 16.85
N PRO A 11 16.59 -2.64 17.62
CA PRO A 11 16.56 -4.02 17.12
C PRO A 11 15.14 -4.57 16.96
N GLU A 12 14.23 -4.21 17.86
CA GLU A 12 12.83 -4.61 17.84
C GLU A 12 12.09 -4.09 16.59
N ARG A 13 12.37 -2.84 16.21
CA ARG A 13 11.85 -2.23 14.98
C ARG A 13 12.40 -2.90 13.72
N ALA A 14 13.69 -3.24 13.73
CA ALA A 14 14.32 -3.92 12.60
C ALA A 14 13.70 -5.30 12.35
N ILE A 15 13.45 -6.08 13.42
CA ILE A 15 12.79 -7.38 13.31
C ILE A 15 11.36 -7.21 12.76
N ALA A 16 10.58 -6.26 13.28
CA ALA A 16 9.24 -5.98 12.76
C ALA A 16 9.26 -5.59 11.26
N ALA A 17 10.23 -4.77 10.85
CA ALA A 17 10.40 -4.39 9.45
C ALA A 17 10.80 -5.57 8.56
N MET A 18 11.62 -6.51 9.05
CA MET A 18 11.98 -7.74 8.32
C MET A 18 10.75 -8.64 8.11
N TRP A 19 9.93 -8.83 9.14
CA TRP A 19 8.68 -9.61 9.03
C TRP A 19 7.68 -8.95 8.08
N MET A 20 7.56 -7.62 8.16
CA MET A 20 6.77 -6.85 7.20
C MET A 20 7.29 -7.04 5.77
N ALA A 21 8.60 -6.92 5.53
CA ALA A 21 9.21 -7.11 4.22
C ALA A 21 8.96 -8.52 3.65
N PHE A 22 9.00 -9.55 4.50
CA PHE A 22 8.64 -10.91 4.08
C PHE A 22 7.19 -11.00 3.60
N GLY A 23 6.27 -10.37 4.34
CA GLY A 23 4.88 -10.22 3.91
C GLY A 23 4.73 -9.45 2.60
N GLN A 24 5.51 -8.39 2.40
CA GLN A 24 5.48 -7.60 1.17
C GLN A 24 5.86 -8.43 -0.06
N ILE A 25 6.86 -9.32 0.05
CA ILE A 25 7.25 -10.23 -1.04
C ILE A 25 6.05 -11.10 -1.44
N ILE A 26 5.39 -11.73 -0.46
CA ILE A 26 4.22 -12.57 -0.70
C ILE A 26 3.09 -11.75 -1.33
N GLY A 27 2.81 -10.55 -0.80
CA GLY A 27 1.80 -9.64 -1.34
C GLY A 27 2.03 -9.27 -2.80
N ALA A 28 3.29 -8.99 -3.18
CA ALA A 28 3.64 -8.68 -4.57
C ALA A 28 3.29 -9.84 -5.52
N PHE A 29 3.58 -11.08 -5.13
CA PHE A 29 3.27 -12.26 -5.95
C PHE A 29 1.77 -12.56 -6.02
N VAL A 30 1.02 -12.30 -4.94
CA VAL A 30 -0.42 -12.58 -4.87
C VAL A 30 -1.25 -11.55 -5.65
N GLY A 31 -0.75 -10.31 -5.79
CA GLY A 31 -1.49 -9.23 -6.43
C GLY A 31 -1.82 -9.45 -7.91
N GLY A 32 -0.92 -10.07 -8.66
CA GLY A 32 -1.14 -10.41 -10.07
C GLY A 32 -2.29 -11.41 -10.27
N PRO A 33 -2.22 -12.63 -9.70
CA PRO A 33 -3.28 -13.63 -9.81
C PRO A 33 -4.64 -13.14 -9.30
N MET A 34 -4.68 -12.38 -8.19
CA MET A 34 -5.93 -11.80 -7.69
C MET A 34 -6.56 -10.79 -8.66
N ALA A 35 -5.75 -10.04 -9.41
CA ALA A 35 -6.21 -9.09 -10.44
C ALA A 35 -6.85 -9.79 -11.65
N GLU A 36 -6.31 -10.96 -12.02
CA GLU A 36 -6.81 -11.77 -13.12
C GLU A 36 -8.17 -12.41 -12.79
N TRP A 37 -8.27 -13.02 -11.61
CA TRP A 37 -9.45 -13.77 -11.22
C TRP A 37 -10.67 -12.86 -10.97
N MET A 38 -10.52 -11.82 -10.15
CA MET A 38 -11.66 -11.01 -9.68
C MET A 38 -12.01 -9.83 -10.60
N GLY A 39 -11.10 -9.44 -11.51
CA GLY A 39 -11.29 -8.28 -12.38
C GLY A 39 -10.66 -7.01 -11.82
N ARG A 40 -10.34 -6.06 -12.71
CA ARG A 40 -9.40 -4.97 -12.41
C ARG A 40 -9.97 -4.03 -11.34
N ARG A 41 -11.25 -3.65 -11.44
CA ARG A 41 -11.90 -2.74 -10.50
C ARG A 41 -12.11 -3.37 -9.12
N TRP A 42 -12.65 -4.59 -9.08
CA TRP A 42 -12.95 -5.27 -7.82
C TRP A 42 -11.68 -5.67 -7.05
N SER A 43 -10.60 -6.07 -7.74
CA SER A 43 -9.33 -6.35 -7.09
C SER A 43 -8.75 -5.08 -6.44
N TYR A 44 -8.83 -3.93 -7.11
CA TYR A 44 -8.37 -2.66 -6.52
C TYR A 44 -9.18 -2.27 -5.27
N VAL A 45 -10.50 -2.39 -5.31
CA VAL A 45 -11.36 -2.15 -4.14
C VAL A 45 -10.96 -3.07 -2.98
N LEU A 46 -10.75 -4.36 -3.25
CA LEU A 46 -10.32 -5.31 -2.23
C LEU A 46 -8.95 -4.98 -1.64
N PHE A 47 -7.98 -4.56 -2.46
CA PHE A 47 -6.67 -4.14 -1.95
C PHE A 47 -6.77 -2.89 -1.07
N CYS A 48 -7.60 -1.90 -1.46
CA CYS A 48 -7.84 -0.72 -0.63
C CYS A 48 -8.50 -1.08 0.70
N VAL A 49 -9.53 -1.94 0.69
CA VAL A 49 -10.25 -2.34 1.91
C VAL A 49 -9.35 -3.16 2.82
N THR A 50 -8.69 -4.19 2.29
CA THR A 50 -7.80 -5.06 3.07
C THR A 50 -6.60 -4.29 3.63
N SER A 51 -6.03 -3.35 2.88
CA SER A 51 -4.96 -2.49 3.36
C SER A 51 -5.44 -1.48 4.41
N LEU A 52 -6.65 -0.95 4.29
CA LEU A 52 -7.20 -0.04 5.31
C LEU A 52 -7.47 -0.78 6.62
N ILE A 53 -8.07 -1.98 6.54
CA ILE A 53 -8.32 -2.83 7.71
C ILE A 53 -7.00 -3.24 8.37
N SER A 54 -5.99 -3.65 7.60
CA SER A 54 -4.71 -4.09 8.17
C SER A 54 -3.95 -2.95 8.85
N VAL A 55 -3.95 -1.75 8.26
CA VAL A 55 -3.36 -0.56 8.89
C VAL A 55 -4.11 -0.19 10.15
N VAL A 56 -5.44 -0.09 10.12
CA VAL A 56 -6.24 0.20 11.32
C VAL A 56 -5.97 -0.84 12.41
N ALA A 57 -6.02 -2.14 12.09
CA ALA A 57 -5.75 -3.22 13.03
C ALA A 57 -4.35 -3.15 13.63
N LEU A 58 -3.34 -2.83 12.83
CA LEU A 58 -1.96 -2.66 13.29
C LEU A 58 -1.83 -1.50 14.27
N TYR A 59 -2.55 -0.40 14.07
CA TYR A 59 -2.46 0.78 14.94
C TYR A 59 -3.40 0.74 16.15
N THR A 60 -4.54 0.04 16.09
CA THR A 60 -5.48 -0.07 17.21
C THR A 60 -5.16 -1.23 18.16
N CYS A 61 -4.62 -2.35 17.65
CA CYS A 61 -4.39 -3.55 18.46
C CYS A 61 -2.97 -3.64 19.05
N VAL A 62 -2.04 -2.77 18.63
CA VAL A 62 -0.65 -2.82 19.10
C VAL A 62 -0.42 -1.80 20.21
N THR A 63 -0.44 -2.26 21.45
CA THR A 63 -0.02 -1.46 22.61
C THR A 63 1.30 -1.94 23.23
N SER A 64 1.80 -3.14 22.87
CA SER A 64 3.00 -3.76 23.45
C SER A 64 3.79 -4.58 22.42
N PHE A 65 5.10 -4.72 22.63
CA PHE A 65 5.97 -5.58 21.80
C PHE A 65 5.65 -7.06 22.04
N GLY A 66 5.35 -7.80 20.98
CA GLY A 66 4.99 -9.21 21.09
C GLY A 66 4.77 -9.88 19.73
N PRO A 67 4.59 -11.22 19.69
CA PRO A 67 4.42 -11.97 18.45
C PRO A 67 3.20 -11.52 17.64
N ALA A 68 2.16 -10.98 18.30
CA ALA A 68 0.99 -10.40 17.63
C ALA A 68 1.34 -9.22 16.71
N LEU A 69 2.31 -8.37 17.09
CA LEU A 69 2.78 -7.27 16.26
C LEU A 69 3.49 -7.78 15.01
N LEU A 70 4.30 -8.83 15.13
CA LEU A 70 5.03 -9.40 13.98
C LEU A 70 4.08 -9.99 12.94
N TRP A 71 3.05 -10.71 13.39
CA TRP A 71 2.01 -11.25 12.51
C TRP A 71 1.19 -10.14 11.84
N LEU A 72 0.77 -9.12 12.60
CA LEU A 72 0.04 -7.98 12.04
C LEU A 72 0.90 -7.18 11.05
N ALA A 73 2.19 -6.99 11.34
CA ALA A 73 3.13 -6.32 10.45
C ALA A 73 3.32 -7.10 9.14
N MET A 74 3.41 -8.43 9.21
CA MET A 74 3.46 -9.28 8.02
C MET A 74 2.18 -9.16 7.18
N ILE A 75 1.00 -9.24 7.81
CA ILE A 75 -0.30 -9.11 7.13
C ILE A 75 -0.45 -7.73 6.50
N ALA A 76 -0.10 -6.68 7.24
CA ALA A 76 -0.09 -5.32 6.71
C ALA A 76 0.82 -5.20 5.48
N GLY A 77 2.03 -5.76 5.55
CA GLY A 77 2.97 -5.83 4.43
C GLY A 77 2.40 -6.53 3.20
N ILE A 78 1.73 -7.67 3.38
CA ILE A 78 1.04 -8.39 2.30
C ILE A 78 0.01 -7.46 1.65
N CYS A 79 -0.93 -6.93 2.45
CA CYS A 79 -2.02 -6.11 1.92
C CYS A 79 -1.52 -4.85 1.20
N THR A 80 -0.52 -4.15 1.76
CA THR A 80 -0.01 -2.91 1.17
C THR A 80 0.74 -3.15 -0.14
N THR A 81 1.48 -4.26 -0.25
CA THR A 81 2.31 -4.52 -1.44
C THR A 81 1.56 -5.23 -2.55
N THR A 82 0.35 -5.72 -2.27
CA THR A 82 -0.51 -6.33 -3.30
C THR A 82 -0.81 -5.35 -4.45
N PHE A 83 -0.84 -4.04 -4.17
CA PHE A 83 -0.94 -2.99 -5.18
C PHE A 83 0.20 -2.98 -6.21
N PHE A 84 1.43 -3.29 -5.78
CA PHE A 84 2.59 -3.33 -6.69
C PHE A 84 2.53 -4.49 -7.67
N GLY A 85 1.79 -5.56 -7.36
CA GLY A 85 1.51 -6.65 -8.30
C GLY A 85 0.37 -6.34 -9.27
N TRP A 86 -0.63 -5.55 -8.85
CA TRP A 86 -1.79 -5.19 -9.67
C TRP A 86 -1.53 -4.04 -10.66
N LEU A 87 -0.83 -3.00 -10.21
CA LEU A 87 -0.56 -1.80 -10.98
C LEU A 87 0.12 -2.06 -12.34
N PRO A 88 1.18 -2.88 -12.45
CA PRO A 88 1.81 -3.20 -13.73
C PRO A 88 0.94 -4.11 -14.61
N LEU A 89 -0.15 -4.69 -14.10
CA LEU A 89 -1.13 -5.39 -14.94
C LEU A 89 -2.16 -4.42 -15.53
N TYR A 90 -2.60 -3.44 -14.74
CA TYR A 90 -3.66 -2.49 -15.13
C TYR A 90 -3.15 -1.34 -16.01
N LEU A 91 -2.00 -0.75 -15.68
CA LEU A 91 -1.41 0.35 -16.45
C LEU A 91 -1.23 0.03 -17.94
N PRO A 92 -0.62 -1.10 -18.34
CA PRO A 92 -0.42 -1.40 -19.76
C PRO A 92 -1.72 -1.67 -20.52
N GLU A 93 -2.83 -2.00 -19.86
CA GLU A 93 -4.15 -2.15 -20.50
C GLU A 93 -4.77 -0.80 -20.89
N LEU A 94 -4.32 0.29 -20.26
CA LEU A 94 -4.82 1.64 -20.52
C LEU A 94 -4.12 2.34 -21.69
N PHE A 95 -2.94 1.85 -22.10
CA PHE A 95 -2.10 2.48 -23.12
C PHE A 95 -2.05 1.67 -24.44
N PRO A 96 -2.03 2.35 -25.61
CA PRO A 96 -1.82 1.71 -26.90
C PRO A 96 -0.51 0.93 -26.96
N THR A 97 -0.48 -0.15 -27.75
CA THR A 97 0.67 -1.08 -27.82
C THR A 97 2.02 -0.39 -28.09
N ARG A 98 2.03 0.68 -28.90
CA ARG A 98 3.25 1.45 -29.22
C ARG A 98 3.88 2.19 -28.04
N ILE A 99 3.09 2.63 -27.07
CA ILE A 99 3.58 3.48 -25.96
C ILE A 99 3.44 2.80 -24.60
N ARG A 100 3.01 1.55 -24.56
CA ARG A 100 2.68 0.81 -23.35
C ARG A 100 3.80 0.79 -22.30
N ALA A 101 5.01 0.40 -22.72
CA ALA A 101 6.18 0.33 -21.83
C ALA A 101 6.59 1.72 -21.30
N THR A 102 6.52 2.75 -22.16
CA THR A 102 6.89 4.12 -21.79
C THR A 102 5.82 4.77 -20.89
N GLY A 103 4.55 4.56 -21.18
CA GLY A 103 3.41 5.08 -20.41
C GLY A 103 3.34 4.48 -19.01
N GLU A 104 3.55 3.16 -18.90
CA GLU A 104 3.67 2.48 -17.61
C GLU A 104 4.85 3.05 -16.80
N GLY A 105 6.03 3.17 -17.41
CA GLY A 105 7.22 3.70 -16.76
C GLY A 105 7.03 5.13 -16.26
N ILE A 106 6.47 6.03 -17.07
CA ILE A 106 6.24 7.44 -16.69
C ILE A 106 5.24 7.51 -15.55
N THR A 107 4.09 6.83 -15.67
CA THR A 107 3.03 6.88 -14.66
C THR A 107 3.51 6.31 -13.33
N PHE A 108 4.25 5.20 -13.37
CA PHE A 108 4.81 4.57 -12.17
C PHE A 108 5.82 5.46 -11.46
N ASN A 109 6.77 6.06 -12.19
CA ASN A 109 7.76 6.94 -11.60
C ASN A 109 7.13 8.23 -11.06
N PHE A 110 6.16 8.80 -11.77
CA PHE A 110 5.44 9.98 -11.31
C PHE A 110 4.68 9.72 -10.00
N GLY A 111 3.98 8.58 -9.92
CA GLY A 111 3.33 8.12 -8.69
C GLY A 111 4.32 7.96 -7.52
N ARG A 112 5.51 7.41 -7.78
CA ARG A 112 6.58 7.32 -6.76
C ARG A 112 7.10 8.68 -6.30
N ILE A 113 7.23 9.66 -7.19
CA ILE A 113 7.64 11.02 -6.82
C ILE A 113 6.60 11.66 -5.91
N ILE A 114 5.31 11.55 -6.24
CA ILE A 114 4.22 12.07 -5.40
C ILE A 114 4.22 11.38 -4.04
N ALA A 115 4.36 10.05 -4.01
CA ALA A 115 4.42 9.29 -2.76
C ALA A 115 5.62 9.71 -1.90
N ALA A 116 6.80 9.87 -2.50
CA ALA A 116 8.00 10.32 -1.82
C ALA A 116 7.82 11.74 -1.26
N ALA A 117 7.27 12.66 -2.04
CA ALA A 117 6.94 14.01 -1.56
C ALA A 117 5.95 13.97 -0.39
N GLY A 118 4.88 13.16 -0.50
CA GLY A 118 3.91 12.99 0.57
C GLY A 118 4.52 12.47 1.88
N VAL A 119 5.46 11.53 1.81
CA VAL A 119 6.16 11.02 2.99
C VAL A 119 7.14 12.04 3.56
N VAL A 120 7.97 12.67 2.72
CA VAL A 120 9.00 13.62 3.15
C VAL A 120 8.37 14.89 3.76
N PHE A 121 7.36 15.45 3.12
CA PHE A 121 6.71 16.69 3.58
C PHE A 121 5.59 16.43 4.60
N GLY A 122 4.86 15.32 4.47
CA GLY A 122 3.68 15.03 5.29
C GLY A 122 3.99 14.24 6.56
N MET A 123 4.71 13.12 6.46
CA MET A 123 4.83 12.17 7.58
C MET A 123 5.59 12.77 8.78
N GLY A 124 6.70 13.46 8.52
CA GLY A 124 7.52 14.07 9.57
C GLY A 124 6.79 15.19 10.31
N GLN A 125 6.08 16.05 9.58
CA GLN A 125 5.27 17.14 10.16
C GLN A 125 4.05 16.59 10.91
N LEU A 126 3.37 15.57 10.37
CA LEU A 126 2.19 14.95 11.03
C LEU A 126 2.54 14.33 12.38
N VAL A 127 3.68 13.65 12.48
CA VAL A 127 4.11 13.02 13.75
C VAL A 127 4.37 14.09 14.82
N VAL A 128 4.97 15.21 14.43
CA VAL A 128 5.25 16.34 15.35
C VAL A 128 3.98 17.08 15.75
N VAL A 129 3.06 17.32 14.82
CA VAL A 129 1.82 18.08 15.07
C VAL A 129 0.79 17.28 15.86
N PHE A 130 0.64 15.98 15.58
CA PHE A 130 -0.39 15.14 16.23
C PHE A 130 0.11 14.39 17.47
N GLY A 131 1.40 14.50 17.80
CA GLY A 131 1.98 13.99 19.05
C GLY A 131 1.86 12.47 19.23
N GLY A 132 1.73 11.71 18.14
CA GLY A 132 1.57 10.26 18.23
C GLY A 132 1.53 9.56 16.87
N TYR A 133 2.28 8.46 16.75
CA TYR A 133 2.38 7.64 15.54
C TYR A 133 1.05 7.06 15.07
N ALA A 134 0.16 6.70 16.00
CA ALA A 134 -1.15 6.15 15.67
C ALA A 134 -2.01 7.13 14.86
N LYS A 135 -2.06 8.41 15.27
CA LYS A 135 -2.83 9.45 14.57
C LYS A 135 -2.24 9.75 13.20
N ALA A 136 -0.92 9.88 13.11
CA ALA A 136 -0.23 10.10 11.84
C ALA A 136 -0.53 8.99 10.83
N ALA A 137 -0.50 7.73 11.28
CA ALA A 137 -0.78 6.60 10.41
C ALA A 137 -2.24 6.47 10.00
N THR A 138 -3.20 6.83 10.88
CA THR A 138 -4.62 6.87 10.48
C THR A 138 -4.89 7.91 9.39
N ILE A 139 -4.19 9.04 9.40
CA ILE A 139 -4.32 10.05 8.33
C ILE A 139 -3.73 9.50 7.02
N VAL A 140 -2.58 8.81 7.09
CA VAL A 140 -1.98 8.17 5.91
C VAL A 140 -2.90 7.06 5.37
N ALA A 141 -3.60 6.33 6.23
CA ALA A 141 -4.57 5.32 5.81
C ALA A 141 -5.76 5.92 5.03
N MET A 142 -6.08 7.21 5.21
CA MET A 142 -7.13 7.88 4.43
C MET A 142 -6.80 7.98 2.93
N VAL A 143 -5.53 7.84 2.54
CA VAL A 143 -5.15 7.73 1.11
C VAL A 143 -5.84 6.52 0.45
N TYR A 144 -6.06 5.42 1.17
CA TYR A 144 -6.78 4.27 0.62
C TYR A 144 -8.26 4.57 0.37
N ILE A 145 -8.88 5.44 1.17
CA ILE A 145 -10.25 5.91 0.96
C ILE A 145 -10.31 6.79 -0.31
N LEU A 146 -9.34 7.68 -0.49
CA LEU A 146 -9.22 8.48 -1.72
C LEU A 146 -9.04 7.58 -2.94
N GLY A 147 -8.20 6.54 -2.85
CA GLY A 147 -8.05 5.53 -3.90
C GLY A 147 -9.38 4.85 -4.23
N LEU A 148 -10.16 4.48 -3.20
CA LEU A 148 -11.47 3.83 -3.35
C LEU A 148 -12.52 4.75 -3.99
N ALA A 149 -12.40 6.07 -3.83
CA ALA A 149 -13.20 7.04 -4.57
C ALA A 149 -12.72 7.19 -6.03
N LEU A 150 -11.40 7.21 -6.26
CA LEU A 150 -10.82 7.38 -7.60
C LEU A 150 -11.07 6.18 -8.52
N ILE A 151 -11.10 4.96 -8.00
CA ILE A 151 -11.35 3.76 -8.82
C ILE A 151 -12.76 3.74 -9.45
N TRP A 152 -13.70 4.53 -8.93
CA TRP A 152 -15.01 4.69 -9.57
C TRP A 152 -14.96 5.52 -10.86
N PHE A 153 -13.95 6.36 -11.01
CA PHE A 153 -13.67 7.09 -12.25
C PHE A 153 -12.76 6.29 -13.21
N ALA A 154 -12.12 5.24 -12.72
CA ALA A 154 -11.24 4.41 -13.52
C ALA A 154 -12.06 3.45 -14.41
N PRO A 155 -11.80 3.41 -15.73
CA PRO A 155 -12.52 2.52 -16.64
C PRO A 155 -12.18 1.05 -16.36
N GLU A 156 -13.21 0.19 -16.41
CA GLU A 156 -13.03 -1.26 -16.30
C GLU A 156 -12.43 -1.81 -17.61
N THR A 157 -11.13 -2.14 -17.59
CA THR A 157 -10.41 -2.70 -18.76
C THR A 157 -10.57 -4.21 -18.90
N LYS A 158 -11.24 -4.90 -17.96
CA LYS A 158 -11.44 -6.37 -18.05
C LYS A 158 -12.29 -6.71 -19.29
N GLY A 159 -11.65 -7.32 -20.28
CA GLY A 159 -12.30 -7.84 -21.48
C GLY A 159 -12.44 -6.86 -22.65
N GLN A 160 -11.83 -5.67 -22.58
CA GLN A 160 -11.75 -4.79 -23.75
C GLN A 160 -10.61 -5.22 -24.67
N LYS A 161 -10.82 -5.12 -26.00
CA LYS A 161 -9.72 -5.30 -26.95
C LYS A 161 -8.67 -4.22 -26.69
N LEU A 162 -7.41 -4.61 -26.62
CA LEU A 162 -6.29 -3.67 -26.52
C LEU A 162 -6.45 -2.62 -27.63
N PRO A 163 -6.40 -1.30 -27.31
CA PRO A 163 -6.31 -0.27 -28.33
C PRO A 163 -5.03 -0.49 -29.13
N ASP A 164 -5.15 -0.68 -30.44
CA ASP A 164 -4.00 -0.85 -31.35
C ASP A 164 -3.07 0.37 -31.33
#